data_AF-A5BNU8-F1
#
_entry.id   AF-A5BNU8-F1
#
_cell.length_a   1.000
_cell.length_b   1.000
_cell.length_c   1.000
_cell.angle_alpha   90.00
_cell.angle_beta   90.00
_cell.angle_gamma   90.00
#
_symmetry.space_group_name_H-M   'P 1'
#
loop_
_entity.id
_entity.type
_entity.pdbx_description
1 polymer ?
#
loop_
_entity_poly.entity_id
_entity_poly.type
_entity_poly.pdbx_seq_one_letter_code
_entity_poly.pdbx_strand_id
1 'polypeptide(L)'
;MASLDFPILPVGVVGAITPWNFPLAMITRKVGPALACGCTVVIKPSELTPLTALAAAELALQAGIPPGAVNVVFGNAPEIGDALLASRQVRKITFTGSTAVGKKLMAGAAQTVKKVSLELGGNAPCIIFDDADLEVAVKGAGEQGEQPVFGQPQNVSEI
;
A
#
# COMPACT_ATOMS: atom_id res chain seq x y z
N MET A 1 24.12 -25.92 6.11
CA MET A 1 23.26 -24.72 6.00
C MET A 1 24.16 -23.61 5.52
N ALA A 2 24.21 -23.35 4.22
CA ALA A 2 25.15 -22.41 3.62
C ALA A 2 24.82 -20.98 4.06
N SER A 3 25.80 -20.26 4.61
CA SER A 3 25.74 -18.83 4.86
C SER A 3 25.55 -18.12 3.52
N LEU A 4 24.50 -17.30 3.40
CA LEU A 4 24.43 -16.34 2.31
C LEU A 4 25.43 -15.23 2.63
N ASP A 5 26.57 -15.22 1.92
CA ASP A 5 27.68 -14.28 2.15
C ASP A 5 27.39 -12.82 1.72
N PHE A 6 26.13 -12.49 1.46
CA PHE A 6 25.65 -11.12 1.27
C PHE A 6 24.46 -10.84 2.20
N PRO A 7 24.60 -9.93 3.19
CA PRO A 7 23.49 -9.61 4.07
C PRO A 7 22.39 -8.90 3.28
N ILE A 8 21.16 -9.42 3.36
CA ILE A 8 19.97 -8.71 2.90
C ILE A 8 19.70 -7.58 3.88
N LEU A 9 19.97 -6.35 3.47
CA LEU A 9 19.79 -5.15 4.30
C LEU A 9 18.45 -4.45 4.01
N PRO A 10 17.87 -3.72 4.99
CA PRO A 10 16.71 -2.86 4.75
C PRO A 10 16.96 -1.90 3.59
N VAL A 11 15.90 -1.59 2.85
CA VAL A 11 15.98 -0.58 1.78
C VAL A 11 16.20 0.84 2.32
N GLY A 12 15.88 1.10 3.59
CA GLY A 12 15.90 2.41 4.22
C GLY A 12 14.48 2.93 4.47
N VAL A 13 14.27 4.24 4.30
CA VAL A 13 12.96 4.87 4.53
C VAL A 13 11.97 4.52 3.41
N VAL A 14 10.77 4.10 3.80
CA VAL A 14 9.67 3.73 2.89
C VAL A 14 8.53 4.75 2.99
N GLY A 15 8.16 5.37 1.88
CA GLY A 15 6.90 6.10 1.74
C GLY A 15 5.77 5.14 1.38
N ALA A 16 4.79 4.98 2.27
CA ALA A 16 3.66 4.08 2.11
C ALA A 16 2.36 4.86 1.90
N ILE A 17 1.85 4.86 0.67
CA ILE A 17 0.62 5.57 0.30
C ILE A 17 -0.51 4.55 0.16
N THR A 18 -1.60 4.72 0.91
CA THR A 18 -2.69 3.73 1.00
C THR A 18 -4.07 4.30 0.68
N PRO A 19 -4.95 3.50 0.05
CA PRO A 19 -6.29 3.93 -0.35
C PRO A 19 -7.27 3.89 0.84
N TRP A 20 -8.50 4.31 0.58
CA TRP A 20 -9.59 4.37 1.57
C TRP A 20 -10.40 3.08 1.72
N ASN A 21 -10.33 2.17 0.75
CA ASN A 21 -11.26 1.04 0.65
C ASN A 21 -10.99 -0.06 1.70
N PHE A 22 -9.72 -0.31 2.02
CA PHE A 22 -9.31 -1.20 3.11
C PHE A 22 -8.22 -0.55 3.95
N PRO A 23 -8.54 0.50 4.72
CA PRO A 23 -7.55 1.47 5.20
C PRO A 23 -6.51 0.84 6.13
N LEU A 24 -6.92 0.02 7.10
CA LEU A 24 -5.98 -0.67 7.98
C LEU A 24 -5.26 -1.82 7.28
N ALA A 25 -5.98 -2.64 6.50
CA ALA A 25 -5.39 -3.83 5.88
C ALA A 25 -4.33 -3.48 4.81
N MET A 26 -4.50 -2.37 4.09
CA MET A 26 -3.49 -1.89 3.14
C MET A 26 -2.25 -1.35 3.84
N ILE A 27 -2.40 -0.71 5.01
CA ILE A 27 -1.28 -0.24 5.82
C ILE A 27 -0.49 -1.44 6.35
N THR A 28 -1.15 -2.41 7.00
CA THR A 28 -0.45 -3.55 7.62
C THR A 28 0.32 -4.40 6.62
N ARG A 29 -0.22 -4.61 5.40
CA ARG A 29 0.49 -5.30 4.31
C ARG A 29 1.74 -4.60 3.82
N LYS A 30 1.85 -3.27 3.99
CA LYS A 30 3.02 -2.47 3.59
C LYS A 30 4.01 -2.29 4.74
N VAL A 31 3.49 -1.96 5.91
CA VAL A 31 4.29 -1.58 7.09
C VAL A 31 4.84 -2.81 7.81
N GLY A 32 4.07 -3.89 7.90
CA GLY A 32 4.51 -5.15 8.51
C GLY A 32 5.83 -5.68 7.93
N PRO A 33 5.92 -5.95 6.62
CA PRO A 33 7.18 -6.40 6.02
C PRO A 33 8.28 -5.32 6.07
N ALA A 34 7.94 -4.03 6.00
CA ALA A 34 8.94 -2.96 6.10
C ALA A 34 9.63 -2.97 7.47
N LEU A 35 8.85 -3.02 8.56
CA LEU A 35 9.37 -3.10 9.93
C LEU A 35 10.13 -4.41 10.16
N ALA A 36 9.62 -5.54 9.67
CA ALA A 36 10.29 -6.83 9.79
C ALA A 36 11.67 -6.85 9.12
N CYS A 37 11.85 -6.10 8.02
CA CYS A 37 13.14 -5.92 7.38
C CYS A 37 14.04 -4.87 8.03
N GLY A 38 13.58 -4.14 9.06
CA GLY A 38 14.31 -3.06 9.71
C GLY A 38 14.22 -1.70 9.01
N CYS A 39 13.18 -1.47 8.19
CA CYS A 39 12.93 -0.17 7.56
C CYS A 39 12.15 0.75 8.51
N THR A 40 12.25 2.06 8.29
CA THR A 40 11.32 3.04 8.84
C THR A 40 10.29 3.45 7.79
N VAL A 41 9.11 3.88 8.22
CA VAL A 41 7.99 4.16 7.33
C VAL A 41 7.39 5.55 7.57
N VAL A 42 7.01 6.19 6.47
CA VAL A 42 6.12 7.36 6.44
C VAL A 42 4.85 6.95 5.71
N ILE A 43 3.76 6.85 6.46
CA ILE A 43 2.45 6.41 5.98
C ILE A 43 1.66 7.65 5.61
N LYS A 44 1.18 7.70 4.36
CA LYS A 44 0.16 8.64 3.91
C LYS A 44 -1.13 7.89 3.58
N PRO A 45 -2.05 7.76 4.55
CA PRO A 45 -3.36 7.17 4.31
C PRO A 45 -4.23 8.12 3.47
N SER A 46 -5.34 7.60 2.96
CA SER A 46 -6.38 8.45 2.39
C SER A 46 -6.97 9.37 3.47
N GLU A 47 -7.19 10.62 3.09
CA GLU A 47 -7.82 11.69 3.87
C GLU A 47 -9.26 11.36 4.26
N LEU A 48 -9.91 10.48 3.48
CA LEU A 48 -11.27 10.03 3.75
C LEU A 48 -11.36 9.04 4.91
N THR A 49 -10.27 8.33 5.20
CA THR A 49 -10.26 7.25 6.20
C THR A 49 -8.97 7.21 7.05
N PRO A 50 -8.52 8.33 7.65
CA PRO A 50 -7.22 8.40 8.32
C PRO A 50 -7.21 7.77 9.72
N LEU A 51 -8.38 7.62 10.35
CA LEU A 51 -8.48 7.30 11.78
C LEU A 51 -7.84 5.95 12.14
N THR A 52 -8.00 4.94 11.30
CA THR A 52 -7.40 3.61 11.57
C THR A 52 -5.87 3.62 11.42
N ALA A 53 -5.31 4.53 10.61
CA ALA A 53 -3.86 4.71 10.51
C ALA A 53 -3.28 5.33 11.78
N LEU A 54 -3.98 6.33 12.34
CA LEU A 54 -3.60 6.96 13.60
C LEU A 54 -3.67 5.97 14.77
N ALA A 55 -4.75 5.21 14.87
CA ALA A 55 -4.88 4.16 15.87
C ALA A 55 -3.78 3.10 15.74
N ALA A 56 -3.42 2.69 14.52
CA ALA A 56 -2.33 1.74 14.29
C ALA A 56 -0.96 2.29 14.70
N ALA A 57 -0.70 3.58 14.48
CA ALA A 57 0.55 4.22 14.92
C ALA A 57 0.65 4.30 16.45
N GLU A 58 -0.44 4.65 17.12
CA GLU A 58 -0.53 4.63 18.59
C GLU A 58 -0.29 3.21 19.14
N LEU A 59 -0.94 2.20 18.55
CA LEU A 59 -0.72 0.81 18.93
C LEU A 59 0.72 0.34 18.67
N ALA A 60 1.39 0.84 17.63
CA ALA A 60 2.79 0.54 17.37
C ALA A 60 3.70 1.08 18.48
N LEU A 61 3.45 2.31 18.95
CA LEU A 61 4.17 2.88 20.09
C LEU A 61 3.95 2.05 21.37
N GLN A 62 2.70 1.68 21.65
CA GLN A 62 2.36 0.83 22.80
C GLN A 62 3.01 -0.56 22.72
N ALA A 63 3.18 -1.09 21.50
CA ALA A 63 3.87 -2.36 21.26
C ALA A 63 5.41 -2.26 21.35
N GLY A 64 5.97 -1.07 21.61
CA GLY A 64 7.40 -0.86 21.77
C GLY A 64 8.16 -0.63 20.46
N ILE A 65 7.47 -0.35 19.35
CA ILE A 65 8.14 0.11 18.12
C ILE A 65 8.82 1.46 18.42
N PRO A 66 10.12 1.63 18.07
CA PRO A 66 10.84 2.86 18.39
C PRO A 66 10.16 4.11 17.84
N PRO A 67 10.07 5.21 18.61
CA PRO A 67 9.57 6.48 18.11
C PRO A 67 10.27 6.90 16.82
N GLY A 68 9.49 7.34 15.82
CA GLY A 68 10.01 7.71 14.51
C GLY A 68 10.21 6.55 13.53
N ALA A 69 10.07 5.28 13.95
CA ALA A 69 10.08 4.15 13.02
C ALA A 69 8.77 4.04 12.21
N VAL A 70 7.64 4.45 12.80
CA VAL A 70 6.34 4.56 12.14
C VAL A 70 5.84 6.00 12.26
N ASN A 71 5.63 6.66 11.13
CA ASN A 71 5.16 8.05 11.06
C ASN A 71 3.91 8.09 10.19
N VAL A 72 2.91 8.89 10.57
CA VAL A 72 1.68 9.06 9.80
C VAL A 72 1.52 10.54 9.45
N VAL A 73 1.29 10.84 8.18
CA VAL A 73 1.02 12.19 7.65
C VAL A 73 -0.16 12.12 6.68
N PHE A 74 -1.12 13.02 6.80
CA PHE A 74 -2.29 13.09 5.91
C PHE A 74 -2.69 14.54 5.69
N GLY A 75 -3.33 14.84 4.56
CA GLY A 75 -3.60 16.21 4.13
C GLY A 75 -3.60 16.32 2.60
N ASN A 76 -2.95 17.34 2.06
CA ASN A 76 -2.86 17.49 0.61
C ASN A 76 -2.05 16.32 0.00
N ALA A 77 -2.74 15.43 -0.71
CA ALA A 77 -2.17 14.20 -1.23
C ALA A 77 -1.07 14.44 -2.30
N PRO A 78 -1.27 15.31 -3.32
CA PRO A 78 -0.21 15.67 -4.25
C PRO A 78 1.03 16.24 -3.56
N GLU A 79 0.88 17.20 -2.67
CA GLU A 79 2.02 17.87 -2.01
C GLU A 79 2.85 16.89 -1.17
N ILE A 80 2.19 16.01 -0.41
CA ILE A 80 2.88 14.98 0.37
C ILE A 80 3.55 13.97 -0.57
N GLY A 81 2.87 13.57 -1.65
CA GLY A 81 3.42 12.69 -2.67
C GLY A 81 4.71 13.26 -3.28
N ASP A 82 4.67 14.52 -3.70
CA ASP A 82 5.81 15.22 -4.29
C ASP A 82 6.97 15.36 -3.29
N ALA A 83 6.68 15.68 -2.02
CA ALA A 83 7.69 15.72 -0.97
C ALA A 83 8.38 14.36 -0.76
N LEU A 84 7.60 13.26 -0.75
CA LEU A 84 8.13 11.90 -0.65
C LEU A 84 9.00 11.52 -1.86
N LEU A 85 8.61 11.95 -3.06
CA LEU A 85 9.37 11.70 -4.30
C LEU A 85 10.66 12.51 -4.38
N ALA A 86 10.64 13.78 -3.97
CA ALA A 86 11.80 14.68 -3.98
C ALA A 86 12.84 14.32 -2.91
N SER A 87 12.41 13.78 -1.76
CA SER A 87 13.29 13.47 -0.64
C SER A 87 14.31 12.38 -0.98
N ARG A 88 15.61 12.67 -0.91
CA ARG A 88 16.68 11.65 -1.08
C ARG A 88 16.77 10.63 0.06
N GLN A 89 16.15 10.92 1.20
CA GLN A 89 16.09 10.00 2.34
C GLN A 89 15.13 8.83 2.08
N VAL A 90 14.02 9.09 1.38
CA VAL A 90 13.09 8.05 0.96
C VAL A 90 13.73 7.20 -0.13
N ARG A 91 13.84 5.90 0.13
CA ARG A 91 14.49 4.93 -0.77
C ARG A 91 13.49 4.01 -1.49
N LYS A 92 12.26 3.93 -0.98
CA LYS A 92 11.18 3.15 -1.58
C LYS A 92 9.85 3.87 -1.49
N ILE A 93 9.08 3.84 -2.59
CA ILE A 93 7.65 4.16 -2.58
C ILE A 93 6.86 2.85 -2.72
N THR A 94 5.84 2.68 -1.89
CA THR A 94 4.84 1.63 -2.05
C THR A 94 3.46 2.26 -2.08
N PHE A 95 2.72 2.01 -3.15
CA PHE A 95 1.44 2.63 -3.42
C PHE A 95 0.38 1.58 -3.70
N THR A 96 -0.82 1.80 -3.18
CA THR A 96 -2.01 1.10 -3.64
C THR A 96 -3.07 2.13 -4.03
N GLY A 97 -3.65 2.00 -5.22
CA GLY A 97 -4.67 2.93 -5.72
C GLY A 97 -4.81 2.88 -7.24
N SER A 98 -5.20 4.00 -7.87
CA SER A 98 -5.49 4.01 -9.30
C SER A 98 -4.24 3.88 -10.16
N THR A 99 -4.41 3.27 -11.33
CA THR A 99 -3.34 3.12 -12.33
C THR A 99 -2.78 4.46 -12.79
N ALA A 100 -3.63 5.49 -12.89
CA ALA A 100 -3.22 6.83 -13.31
C ALA A 100 -2.24 7.46 -12.31
N VAL A 101 -2.55 7.40 -11.01
CA VAL A 101 -1.66 7.92 -9.95
C VAL A 101 -0.40 7.07 -9.82
N GLY A 102 -0.52 5.74 -9.92
CA GLY A 102 0.63 4.83 -9.92
C GLY A 102 1.67 5.17 -11.00
N LYS A 103 1.23 5.50 -12.22
CA LYS A 103 2.11 5.96 -13.31
C LYS A 103 2.83 7.26 -12.97
N LYS A 104 2.14 8.24 -12.37
CA LYS A 104 2.75 9.52 -11.94
C LYS A 104 3.84 9.27 -10.88
N LEU A 105 3.52 8.47 -9.86
CA LEU A 105 4.46 8.12 -8.79
C LEU A 105 5.69 7.37 -9.34
N MET A 106 5.49 6.44 -10.29
CA MET A 106 6.60 5.74 -10.95
C MET A 106 7.52 6.69 -11.71
N ALA A 107 6.95 7.61 -12.48
CA ALA A 107 7.71 8.59 -13.24
C ALA A 107 8.51 9.53 -12.31
N GLY A 108 7.89 10.03 -11.24
CA GLY A 108 8.57 10.87 -10.26
C GLY A 108 9.65 10.11 -9.47
N ALA A 109 9.43 8.84 -9.13
CA ALA A 109 10.38 8.03 -8.39
C ALA A 109 11.68 7.78 -9.16
N ALA A 110 11.61 7.79 -10.50
CA ALA A 110 12.78 7.65 -11.37
C ALA A 110 13.78 8.81 -11.20
N GLN A 111 13.33 10.02 -10.88
CA GLN A 111 14.19 11.21 -10.71
C GLN A 111 15.22 11.06 -9.59
N THR A 112 14.93 10.20 -8.61
CA THR A 112 15.81 9.91 -7.48
C THR A 112 16.13 8.42 -7.35
N VAL A 113 15.82 7.65 -8.39
CA VAL A 113 16.10 6.21 -8.51
C VAL A 113 15.60 5.41 -7.29
N LYS A 114 14.37 5.70 -6.83
CA LYS A 114 13.75 4.95 -5.72
C LYS A 114 13.19 3.62 -6.21
N LYS A 115 13.19 2.62 -5.33
CA LYS A 115 12.43 1.37 -5.58
C LYS A 115 10.93 1.67 -5.53
N VAL A 116 10.14 1.06 -6.41
CA VAL A 116 8.68 1.20 -6.42
C VAL A 116 7.99 -0.15 -6.31
N SER A 117 6.85 -0.19 -5.61
CA SER A 117 5.89 -1.29 -5.66
C SER A 117 4.50 -0.69 -5.80
N LEU A 118 3.74 -1.14 -6.80
CA LEU A 118 2.48 -0.54 -7.20
C LEU A 118 1.42 -1.63 -7.28
N GLU A 119 0.42 -1.55 -6.40
CA GLU A 119 -0.79 -2.37 -6.48
C GLU A 119 -1.90 -1.50 -7.05
N LEU A 120 -2.30 -1.76 -8.29
CA LEU A 120 -3.14 -0.87 -9.07
C LEU A 120 -4.50 -1.48 -9.37
N GLY A 121 -5.37 -0.72 -10.04
CA GLY A 121 -6.67 -1.20 -10.45
C GLY A 121 -6.57 -2.48 -11.28
N GLY A 122 -7.42 -3.45 -10.97
CA GLY A 122 -7.56 -4.70 -11.70
C GLY A 122 -8.92 -4.80 -12.38
N ASN A 123 -8.97 -5.64 -13.41
CA ASN A 123 -10.22 -6.14 -13.98
C ASN A 123 -10.15 -7.66 -13.83
N ALA A 124 -10.77 -8.20 -12.78
CA ALA A 124 -10.62 -9.59 -12.38
C ALA A 124 -11.68 -10.47 -13.08
N PRO A 125 -11.33 -11.22 -14.14
CA PRO A 125 -12.28 -12.09 -14.81
C PRO A 125 -12.58 -13.33 -13.95
N CYS A 126 -13.84 -13.75 -13.94
CA CYS A 126 -14.26 -15.07 -13.48
C CYS A 126 -14.56 -15.93 -14.72
N ILE A 127 -13.77 -16.99 -14.94
CA ILE A 127 -13.94 -17.90 -16.09
C ILE A 127 -14.59 -19.18 -15.58
N ILE A 128 -15.76 -19.52 -16.13
CA ILE A 128 -16.54 -20.70 -15.78
C ILE A 128 -16.47 -21.67 -16.98
N PHE A 129 -15.95 -22.88 -16.74
CA PHE A 129 -15.85 -23.93 -17.74
C PHE A 129 -17.19 -24.68 -17.89
N ASP A 130 -17.37 -25.42 -18.99
CA ASP A 130 -18.59 -26.18 -19.27
C ASP A 130 -18.78 -27.38 -18.35
N ASP A 131 -17.70 -27.87 -17.72
CA ASP A 131 -17.69 -28.92 -16.71
C ASP A 131 -17.67 -28.41 -15.26
N ALA A 132 -17.78 -27.09 -15.07
CA ALA A 132 -17.75 -26.48 -13.74
C ALA A 132 -19.03 -26.78 -12.94
N ASP A 133 -18.87 -26.98 -11.62
CA ASP A 133 -20.00 -26.99 -10.68
C ASP A 133 -20.60 -25.58 -10.61
N LEU A 134 -21.82 -25.44 -11.13
CA LEU A 134 -22.49 -24.15 -11.24
C LEU A 134 -22.88 -23.55 -9.89
N GLU A 135 -23.19 -24.36 -8.89
CA GLU A 135 -23.54 -23.85 -7.55
C GLU A 135 -22.31 -23.23 -6.89
N VAL A 136 -21.16 -23.88 -7.03
CA VAL A 136 -19.87 -23.35 -6.56
C VAL A 136 -19.49 -22.09 -7.35
N ALA A 137 -19.64 -22.11 -8.68
CA ALA A 137 -19.27 -21.00 -9.55
C ALA A 137 -20.11 -19.74 -9.27
N VAL A 138 -21.43 -19.88 -9.15
CA VAL A 138 -22.35 -18.76 -8.85
C VAL A 138 -22.04 -18.19 -7.49
N LYS A 139 -21.87 -19.03 -6.47
CA LYS A 139 -21.53 -18.57 -5.12
C LYS A 139 -20.19 -17.82 -5.12
N GLY A 140 -19.16 -18.39 -5.74
CA GLY A 140 -17.84 -17.76 -5.80
C GLY A 140 -17.82 -16.43 -6.58
N ALA A 141 -18.53 -16.36 -7.72
CA ALA A 141 -18.65 -15.14 -8.51
C ALA A 141 -19.48 -14.06 -7.78
N GLY A 142 -20.58 -14.46 -7.15
CA GLY A 142 -21.43 -13.60 -6.34
C GLY A 142 -20.68 -13.03 -5.14
N GLU A 143 -20.00 -13.87 -4.37
CA GLU A 143 -19.18 -13.45 -3.23
C GLU A 143 -18.04 -12.49 -3.64
N GLN A 144 -17.50 -12.60 -4.86
CA GLN A 144 -16.52 -11.65 -5.38
C GLN A 144 -17.14 -10.32 -5.81
N GLY A 145 -18.30 -10.35 -6.46
CA GLY A 145 -18.99 -9.16 -6.97
C GLY A 145 -19.76 -8.36 -5.90
N GLU A 146 -20.26 -9.04 -4.86
CA GLU A 146 -21.13 -8.45 -3.83
C GLU A 146 -20.37 -7.94 -2.61
N GLN A 147 -19.05 -8.14 -2.52
CA GLN A 147 -18.31 -7.56 -1.41
C GLN A 147 -18.48 -6.04 -1.41
N PRO A 148 -18.92 -5.42 -0.30
CA PRO A 148 -19.27 -3.99 -0.22
C PRO A 148 -18.17 -3.04 -0.68
N VAL A 149 -16.93 -3.53 -0.75
CA VAL A 149 -15.72 -2.79 -1.08
C VAL A 149 -15.24 -3.05 -2.52
N PHE A 150 -15.61 -4.17 -3.14
CA PHE A 150 -15.14 -4.56 -4.48
C PHE A 150 -15.97 -3.96 -5.62
N GLY A 151 -17.23 -3.59 -5.35
CA GLY A 151 -18.07 -2.82 -6.27
C GLY A 151 -17.80 -1.31 -6.27
N GLN A 152 -16.93 -0.81 -5.39
CA GLN A 152 -16.66 0.63 -5.32
C GLN A 152 -15.61 1.05 -6.35
N PRO A 153 -15.82 2.18 -7.04
CA PRO A 153 -14.85 2.67 -8.00
C PRO A 153 -13.51 2.93 -7.29
N GLN A 154 -12.47 2.19 -7.67
CA GLN A 154 -11.09 2.48 -7.26
C GLN A 154 -10.53 3.75 -7.93
N ASN A 155 -11.40 4.57 -8.51
CA ASN A 155 -11.09 5.92 -8.95
C ASN A 155 -10.81 6.78 -7.71
N VAL A 156 -9.62 6.61 -7.12
CA VAL A 156 -8.89 7.71 -6.51
C VAL A 156 -8.49 8.67 -7.64
N SER A 157 -9.47 9.45 -8.10
CA SER A 157 -9.27 10.64 -8.92
C SER A 157 -8.97 11.88 -8.07
N GLU A 158 -8.84 11.72 -6.75
CA GLU A 158 -8.54 12.78 -5.78
C GLU A 158 -7.17 12.59 -5.11
N ILE A 159 -6.15 12.22 -5.89
CA ILE A 159 -4.72 12.29 -5.51
C ILE A 159 -3.92 12.94 -6.65
#